data_AF-A0A1X1BCP9-F1
#
_entry.id   AF-A0A1X1BCP9-F1
#
_cell.length_a   1.000
_cell.length_b   1.000
_cell.length_c   1.000
_cell.angle_alpha   90.00
_cell.angle_beta   90.00
_cell.angle_gamma   90.00
#
_symmetry.space_group_name_H-M   'P 1'
#
loop_
_entity.id
_entity.type
_entity.pdbx_description
1 polymer ?
#
loop_
_entity_poly.entity_id
_entity_poly.type
_entity_poly.pdbx_seq_one_letter_code
_entity_poly.pdbx_strand_id
1 'polypeptide(L)' 'MGEDRQTGKDVPLIETLRRGAGALRWYVGSVMGDNHYRRYVMHQSAQHPDVLPLSESDYWRMRYRNQDANPQGRCC' A
#
# COMPACT_ATOMS: atom_id res chain seq x y z
N MET A 1 21.39 -10.19 -35.67
CA MET A 1 21.16 -9.74 -34.29
C MET A 1 20.01 -8.76 -34.31
N GLY A 2 18.81 -9.26 -34.02
CA GLY A 2 17.64 -8.43 -33.78
C GLY A 2 17.62 -8.10 -32.29
N GLU A 3 17.42 -6.83 -31.97
CA GLU A 3 16.70 -6.44 -30.77
C GLU A 3 15.78 -5.29 -31.16
N ASP A 4 14.57 -5.75 -31.44
CA ASP A 4 13.36 -5.16 -31.93
C ASP A 4 12.69 -4.20 -30.93
N ARG A 5 12.50 -2.94 -31.36
CA ARG A 5 11.22 -2.23 -31.52
C ARG A 5 10.07 -2.39 -30.49
N GLN A 6 10.30 -2.79 -29.24
CA GLN A 6 9.22 -2.98 -28.26
C GLN A 6 8.80 -1.70 -27.51
N THR A 7 9.66 -0.67 -27.41
CA THR A 7 9.49 0.53 -26.55
C THR A 7 8.23 1.38 -26.84
N GLY A 8 7.67 1.34 -28.05
CA GLY A 8 6.56 2.23 -28.44
C GLY A 8 5.21 1.93 -27.76
N LYS A 9 5.00 0.71 -27.27
CA LYS A 9 3.74 0.23 -26.67
C LYS A 9 3.78 0.22 -25.13
N ASP A 10 4.97 0.20 -24.55
CA ASP A 10 5.16 0.12 -23.10
C ASP A 10 5.01 1.49 -22.42
N VAL A 11 5.48 2.56 -23.07
CA VAL A 11 5.30 3.94 -22.59
C VAL A 11 3.82 4.33 -22.42
N PRO A 12 2.92 4.11 -23.40
CA PRO A 12 1.50 4.40 -23.21
C PRO A 12 0.84 3.48 -22.18
N LEU A 13 1.27 2.22 -22.06
CA LEU A 13 0.80 1.31 -21.02
C LEU A 13 1.17 1.81 -19.61
N ILE A 14 2.43 2.20 -19.41
CA ILE A 14 2.94 2.72 -18.12
C ILE A 14 2.21 4.02 -17.73
N GLU A 15 1.99 4.91 -18.67
CA GLU A 15 1.25 6.17 -18.45
C GLU A 15 -0.22 5.88 -18.06
N THR A 16 -0.85 4.91 -18.73
CA THR A 16 -2.22 4.47 -18.43
C THR A 16 -2.32 3.80 -17.06
N LEU A 17 -1.34 2.97 -16.72
CA LEU A 17 -1.24 2.33 -15.40
C LEU A 17 -1.02 3.37 -14.29
N ARG A 18 -0.19 4.39 -14.50
CA ARG A 18 0.02 5.51 -13.55
C ARG A 18 -1.27 6.30 -13.31
N ARG A 19 -2.02 6.60 -14.36
CA ARG A 19 -3.33 7.27 -14.26
C ARG A 19 -4.35 6.40 -13.51
N GLY A 20 -4.39 5.11 -13.82
CA GLY A 20 -5.27 4.14 -13.14
C GLY A 20 -4.93 3.95 -11.66
N ALA A 21 -3.64 3.98 -11.30
CA ALA A 21 -3.19 3.82 -9.93
C ALA A 21 -3.69 4.94 -8.99
N GLY A 22 -3.79 6.18 -9.48
CA GLY A 22 -4.33 7.29 -8.69
C GLY A 22 -5.82 7.12 -8.36
N ALA A 23 -6.62 6.69 -9.34
CA ALA A 23 -8.04 6.43 -9.15
C ALA A 23 -8.29 5.22 -8.23
N LEU A 24 -7.51 4.15 -8.39
CA LEU A 24 -7.50 3.00 -7.49
C LEU A 24 -7.14 3.42 -6.06
N ARG A 25 -6.11 4.25 -5.87
CA ARG A 25 -5.71 4.75 -4.56
C ARG A 25 -6.78 5.61 -3.91
N TRP A 26 -7.43 6.49 -4.67
CA TRP A 26 -8.56 7.29 -4.19
C TRP A 26 -9.75 6.39 -3.82
N TYR A 27 -10.12 5.45 -4.69
CA TYR A 27 -11.23 4.53 -4.48
C TYR A 27 -11.01 3.64 -3.25
N VAL A 28 -9.83 3.03 -3.11
CA VAL A 28 -9.48 2.23 -1.93
C VAL A 28 -9.49 3.09 -0.67
N GLY A 29 -8.93 4.30 -0.71
CA GLY A 29 -8.95 5.22 0.43
C GLY A 29 -10.36 5.69 0.82
N SER A 30 -11.26 5.83 -0.15
CA SER A 30 -12.63 6.33 0.04
C SER A 30 -13.62 5.23 0.44
N VAL A 31 -13.50 4.05 -0.17
CA VAL A 31 -14.45 2.93 -0.03
C VAL A 31 -14.06 1.97 1.07
N MET A 32 -12.78 1.61 1.22
CA MET A 32 -12.37 0.72 2.31
C MET A 32 -12.09 1.47 3.61
N GLY A 33 -12.02 2.81 3.58
CA GLY A 33 -11.59 3.61 4.73
C GLY A 33 -10.17 3.27 5.19
N ASP A 34 -9.42 2.51 4.38
CA ASP A 34 -8.20 1.82 4.77
C ASP A 34 -6.97 2.72 4.62
N ASN A 35 -7.12 3.97 5.07
CA ASN A 35 -6.01 4.90 5.23
C ASN A 35 -5.18 4.56 6.48
N HIS A 36 -5.11 3.27 6.80
CA HIS A 36 -4.57 2.76 8.04
C HIS A 36 -3.05 2.92 8.08
N TYR A 37 -2.39 2.76 6.93
CA TYR A 37 -0.97 3.05 6.80
C TYR A 37 -0.66 4.54 7.01
N ARG A 38 -1.43 5.47 6.40
CA ARG A 38 -1.22 6.91 6.63
C ARG A 38 -1.45 7.29 8.10
N ARG A 39 -2.50 6.75 8.73
CA ARG A 39 -2.74 6.93 10.18
C ARG A 39 -1.59 6.37 11.01
N TYR A 40 -1.09 5.18 10.66
CA TYR A 40 0.09 4.60 11.31
C TYR A 40 1.31 5.53 11.19
N VAL A 41 1.64 6.03 10.00
CA VAL A 41 2.77 6.93 9.81
C VAL A 41 2.59 8.22 10.60
N MET A 42 1.41 8.85 10.57
CA MET A 42 1.14 10.06 11.35
C MET A 42 1.30 9.82 12.86
N HIS A 43 0.80 8.69 13.35
CA HIS A 43 0.92 8.29 14.74
C HIS A 43 2.36 7.95 15.14
N GLN A 44 3.07 7.21 14.28
CA GLN A 44 4.47 6.84 14.46
C GLN A 44 5.36 8.08 14.48
N SER A 45 5.18 9.01 13.54
CA SER A 45 5.94 10.27 13.53
C SER A 45 5.61 11.16 14.72
N ALA A 46 4.40 11.09 15.27
CA ALA A 46 4.02 11.83 16.47
C ALA A 46 4.60 11.22 17.75
N GLN A 47 4.63 9.88 17.87
CA GLN A 47 5.09 9.18 19.08
C GLN A 47 6.60 8.90 19.08
N HIS A 48 7.17 8.68 17.90
CA HIS A 48 8.54 8.21 17.70
C HIS A 48 9.18 8.93 16.50
N PRO A 49 9.50 10.22 16.64
CA PRO A 49 10.07 11.01 15.55
C PRO A 49 11.44 10.50 15.06
N ASP A 50 12.19 9.82 15.94
CA ASP A 50 13.54 9.32 15.63
C ASP A 50 13.56 7.94 14.95
N VAL A 51 12.39 7.28 14.85
CA VAL A 51 12.26 5.94 14.27
C VAL A 51 11.59 6.04 12.91
N LEU A 52 12.28 5.54 11.89
CA LEU A 52 11.73 5.43 10.54
C LEU A 52 10.48 4.54 10.56
N PRO A 53 9.33 5.00 10.03
CA PRO A 53 8.13 4.19 9.96
C PRO A 53 8.39 2.96 9.08
N LEU A 54 7.70 1.86 9.40
CA LEU A 54 7.73 0.64 8.58
C LEU A 54 7.32 0.96 7.14
N SER A 55 7.90 0.21 6.19
CA SER A 55 7.41 0.22 4.82
C SER A 55 5.94 -0.21 4.76
N GLU A 56 5.20 0.25 3.77
CA GLU A 56 3.78 -0.08 3.63
C GLU A 56 3.55 -1.60 3.58
N SER A 57 4.37 -2.33 2.82
CA SER A 57 4.27 -3.79 2.73
C SER A 57 4.55 -4.50 4.05
N ASP A 58 5.55 -4.04 4.81
CA ASP A 58 5.88 -4.65 6.10
C ASP A 58 4.85 -4.31 7.17
N TYR A 59 4.28 -3.10 7.12
CA TYR A 59 3.13 -2.71 7.94
C TYR A 59 1.96 -3.67 7.75
N TRP A 60 1.60 -3.96 6.50
CA TRP A 60 0.52 -4.90 6.19
C TRP A 60 0.84 -6.32 6.64
N ARG A 61 2.06 -6.81 6.40
CA ARG A 61 2.50 -8.13 6.89
C ARG A 61 2.40 -8.24 8.41
N MET A 62 2.93 -7.26 9.14
CA MET A 62 2.84 -7.20 10.59
C MET A 62 1.38 -7.18 11.06
N ARG A 63 0.52 -6.37 10.43
CA ARG A 63 -0.90 -6.28 10.76
C ARG A 63 -1.62 -7.61 10.56
N TYR A 64 -1.39 -8.31 9.44
CA TYR A 64 -1.99 -9.62 9.21
C TYR A 64 -1.48 -10.66 10.19
N ARG A 65 -0.17 -10.67 10.50
CA ARG A 65 0.41 -11.52 11.55
C ARG A 65 -0.24 -11.26 12.91
N ASN A 66 -0.46 -10.00 13.28
CA ASN A 66 -1.10 -9.64 14.54
C ASN A 66 -2.58 -10.04 14.58
N GLN A 67 -3.30 -9.96 13.46
CA GLN A 67 -4.70 -10.42 13.37
C GLN A 67 -4.81 -11.94 13.43
N ASP A 68 -3.86 -12.65 12.82
CA ASP A 68 -3.78 -14.11 12.85
C ASP A 68 -3.38 -14.63 14.25
N ALA A 69 -2.40 -13.98 14.88
CA ALA A 69 -1.91 -14.33 16.21
C ALA A 69 -2.84 -13.91 17.34
N ASN A 70 -3.63 -12.86 17.14
CA ASN A 70 -4.61 -12.38 18.10
C ASN A 70 -6.00 -12.29 17.46
N PRO A 71 -6.67 -13.44 17.24
CA PRO A 71 -8.04 -13.46 16.77
C PRO A 71 -8.92 -12.91 17.90
N GLN A 72 -9.11 -11.60 17.91
CA GLN A 72 -9.95 -10.88 18.88
C GLN A 72 -11.36 -11.48 18.83
N GLY A 73 -11.67 -12.38 19.77
CA GLY A 73 -13.00 -12.89 20.05
C GLY A 73 -13.68 -13.63 18.91
N ARG A 74 -13.26 -14.87 18.61
CA ARG A 74 -14.27 -15.90 18.32
C ARG A 74 -14.96 -16.20 19.65
N CYS A 75 -15.94 -15.38 20.04
CA CYS A 75 -16.84 -15.80 21.11
C CYS A 75 -17.68 -16.95 20.53
N CYS A 76 -17.34 -18.16 20.98
CA CYS A 76 -18.35 -19.19 21.16
C CYS A 76 -19.24 -18.76 22.32
#